data_AF-A0A8J2KFU8-F1
#
_entry.id   AF-A0A8J2KFU8-F1
#
_cell.length_a   1.000
_cell.length_b   1.000
_cell.length_c   1.000
_cell.angle_alpha   90.00
_cell.angle_beta   90.00
_cell.angle_gamma   90.00
#
_symmetry.space_group_name_H-M   'P 1'
#
loop_
_entity.id
_entity.type
_entity.pdbx_description
1 polymer ?
#
loop_
_entity_poly.entity_id
_entity_poly.type
_entity_poly.pdbx_seq_one_letter_code
_entity_poly.pdbx_strand_id
1 'polypeptide(L)'
;MPLKYEPDIVKENFRTLASNYGRNPPRDQIRKFVDDNFRPAGSDFEEWIPEDWKSCPLFLNKIRDPNLQKFAKELNSFWRRLGRRIISDVKARPEMYSMIYVNNPVIVPGGRFREFYYWDQYWILKGLLHCEMTSSVRGMLENFIQMVQEFGYIPNGGRIYYARSQPPLLIPMVNDYLDHTKNFTFLEKNIASLDKEFEFWRRNRNYTLDLNGETHTVIRYNVERDLPRPESYVEDYELVSKIQSPNERTELYENLKTAAESGIDFSYRWFLPKDASEVGTLKDTKARNVIPIDLNVLFLRNAKIMQKFHAQ
;
A
#
# COMPACT_ATOMS: atom_id res chain seq x y z
N MET A 1 -3.71 16.06 1.53
CA MET A 1 -3.14 17.11 2.39
C MET A 1 -3.99 17.19 3.64
N PRO A 2 -3.40 17.36 4.84
CA PRO A 2 -4.20 17.54 6.06
C PRO A 2 -5.00 18.83 6.02
N LEU A 3 -6.18 18.83 6.63
CA LEU A 3 -7.02 20.02 6.74
C LEU A 3 -6.48 20.98 7.82
N LYS A 4 -6.68 22.28 7.63
CA LYS A 4 -6.44 23.31 8.65
C LYS A 4 -7.66 23.52 9.55
N TYR A 5 -8.85 23.27 9.01
CA TYR A 5 -10.15 23.43 9.68
C TYR A 5 -11.01 22.17 9.48
N GLU A 6 -12.04 22.01 10.31
CA GLU A 6 -12.99 20.89 10.21
C GLU A 6 -13.54 20.72 8.79
N PRO A 7 -13.81 19.48 8.32
CA PRO A 7 -14.23 19.21 6.95
C PRO A 7 -15.41 20.08 6.49
N ASP A 8 -16.37 20.37 7.37
CA ASP A 8 -17.54 21.16 7.01
C ASP A 8 -17.23 22.65 6.81
N ILE A 9 -16.26 23.20 7.55
CA ILE A 9 -15.74 24.56 7.32
C ILE A 9 -15.04 24.63 5.97
N VAL A 10 -14.20 23.64 5.65
CA VAL A 10 -13.48 23.62 4.37
C VAL A 10 -14.45 23.45 3.19
N LYS A 11 -15.50 22.63 3.35
CA LYS A 11 -16.58 22.52 2.35
C LYS A 11 -17.30 23.86 2.16
N GLU A 12 -17.59 24.59 3.24
CA GLU A 12 -18.25 25.89 3.14
C GLU A 12 -17.36 26.94 2.46
N ASN A 13 -16.07 26.96 2.79
CA ASN A 13 -15.09 27.79 2.09
C ASN A 13 -15.02 27.45 0.59
N PHE A 14 -15.16 26.17 0.24
CA PHE A 14 -15.21 25.74 -1.17
C PHE A 14 -16.51 26.17 -1.86
N ARG A 15 -17.66 26.08 -1.19
CA ARG A 15 -18.94 26.61 -1.71
C ARG A 15 -18.86 28.10 -1.95
N THR A 16 -18.25 28.85 -1.03
CA THR A 16 -18.01 30.29 -1.19
C THR A 16 -17.15 30.59 -2.42
N LEU A 17 -16.06 29.85 -2.64
CA LEU A 17 -15.25 29.97 -3.85
C LEU A 17 -16.09 29.71 -5.12
N ALA A 18 -16.90 28.65 -5.12
CA ALA A 18 -17.76 28.29 -6.24
C ALA A 18 -18.87 29.32 -6.51
N SER A 19 -19.45 29.92 -5.46
CA SER A 19 -20.42 31.01 -5.60
C SER A 19 -19.82 32.27 -6.21
N ASN A 20 -18.56 32.58 -5.88
CA ASN A 20 -17.88 33.78 -6.38
C ASN A 20 -17.38 33.65 -7.82
N TYR A 21 -16.95 32.46 -8.24
CA TYR A 21 -16.29 32.27 -9.54
C TYR A 21 -16.92 31.20 -10.45
N GLY A 22 -18.03 30.58 -10.04
CA GLY A 22 -18.70 29.52 -10.78
C GLY A 22 -17.84 28.24 -10.87
N ARG A 23 -17.95 27.54 -12.01
CA ARG A 23 -17.27 26.24 -12.24
C ARG A 23 -15.80 26.35 -12.64
N ASN A 24 -15.33 27.55 -13.01
CA ASN A 24 -13.96 27.77 -13.49
C ASN A 24 -13.27 28.90 -12.71
N PRO A 25 -12.97 28.72 -11.40
CA PRO A 25 -12.26 29.74 -10.64
C PRO A 25 -10.86 30.03 -11.20
N PRO A 26 -10.39 31.29 -11.15
CA PRO A 26 -9.02 31.64 -11.52
C PRO A 26 -7.98 30.84 -10.72
N ARG A 27 -6.84 30.51 -11.34
CA ARG A 27 -5.82 29.63 -10.76
C ARG A 27 -5.25 30.15 -9.44
N ASP A 28 -5.08 31.47 -9.32
CA ASP A 28 -4.64 32.14 -8.10
C ASP A 28 -5.65 31.99 -6.95
N GLN A 29 -6.95 32.03 -7.25
CA GLN A 29 -8.01 31.83 -6.26
C GLN A 29 -8.08 30.38 -5.79
N ILE A 30 -7.90 29.41 -6.69
CA ILE A 30 -7.78 27.99 -6.32
C ILE A 30 -6.55 27.78 -5.42
N ARG A 31 -5.41 28.36 -5.79
CA ARG A 31 -4.19 28.26 -4.98
C ARG A 31 -4.40 28.87 -3.59
N LYS A 32 -4.99 30.06 -3.52
CA LYS A 32 -5.33 30.70 -2.25
C LYS A 32 -6.26 29.84 -1.41
N PHE A 33 -7.30 29.26 -2.00
CA PHE A 33 -8.19 28.33 -1.29
C PHE A 33 -7.42 27.14 -0.71
N VAL A 34 -6.53 26.52 -1.50
CA VAL A 34 -5.70 25.40 -1.03
C VAL A 34 -4.78 25.84 0.11
N ASP A 35 -4.06 26.94 -0.06
CA ASP A 35 -3.11 27.47 0.92
C ASP A 35 -3.82 27.87 2.23
N ASP A 36 -5.04 28.40 2.16
CA ASP A 36 -5.81 28.83 3.33
C ASP A 36 -6.43 27.64 4.10
N ASN A 37 -6.71 26.51 3.44
CA ASN A 37 -7.51 25.42 4.01
C ASN A 37 -6.73 24.12 4.27
N PHE A 38 -5.56 23.94 3.67
CA PHE A 38 -4.79 22.70 3.76
C PHE A 38 -3.37 22.96 4.27
N ARG A 39 -2.86 22.05 5.10
CA ARG A 39 -1.46 22.05 5.52
C ARG A 39 -0.59 21.44 4.39
N PRO A 40 0.70 21.78 4.34
CA PRO A 40 1.62 21.16 3.40
C PRO A 40 1.56 19.64 3.46
N ALA A 41 1.74 18.97 2.32
CA ALA A 41 1.90 17.53 2.31
C ALA A 41 2.99 17.12 3.31
N GLY A 42 2.79 16.01 4.01
CA GLY A 42 3.72 15.48 5.01
C GLY A 42 3.71 16.14 6.37
N SER A 43 2.77 17.06 6.65
CA SER A 43 2.54 17.58 8.00
C SER A 43 1.76 16.60 8.90
N ASP A 44 1.60 15.34 8.48
CA ASP A 44 0.88 14.27 9.16
C ASP A 44 1.81 13.22 9.78
N PHE A 45 3.12 13.46 9.73
CA PHE A 45 4.14 12.67 10.40
C PHE A 45 5.31 13.56 10.82
N GLU A 46 6.14 13.00 11.69
CA GLU A 46 7.43 13.55 12.09
C GLU A 46 8.57 12.57 11.72
N GLU A 47 9.79 13.09 11.66
CA GLU A 47 10.97 12.26 11.47
C GLU A 47 11.19 11.37 12.69
N TRP A 48 11.58 10.12 12.44
CA TRP A 48 11.93 9.18 13.50
C TRP A 48 13.24 8.50 13.17
N ILE A 49 14.13 8.45 14.15
CA ILE A 49 15.40 7.72 14.06
C ILE A 49 15.22 6.40 14.80
N PRO A 50 15.40 5.24 14.13
CA PRO A 50 15.30 3.94 14.78
C PRO A 50 16.33 3.77 15.90
N GLU A 51 15.87 3.40 17.09
CA GLU A 51 16.72 3.23 18.28
C GLU A 51 17.65 2.00 18.18
N ASP A 52 17.21 0.97 17.46
CA ASP A 52 17.96 -0.26 17.23
C ASP A 52 18.88 -0.19 16.01
N TRP A 53 18.99 0.98 15.37
CA TRP A 53 19.93 1.18 14.27
C TRP A 53 21.38 1.12 14.75
N LYS A 54 22.20 0.37 14.02
CA LYS A 54 23.65 0.26 14.26
C LYS A 54 24.41 0.88 13.09
N SER A 55 25.48 1.61 13.36
CA SER A 55 26.35 2.16 12.30
C SER A 55 27.17 1.09 11.58
N CYS A 56 27.51 0.01 12.29
CA CYS A 56 28.27 -1.13 11.79
C CYS A 56 27.56 -2.46 12.14
N PRO A 57 26.43 -2.79 11.50
CA PRO A 57 25.76 -4.08 11.73
C PRO A 57 26.61 -5.25 11.25
N LEU A 58 26.41 -6.42 11.86
CA LEU A 58 27.26 -7.61 11.68
C LEU A 58 27.36 -8.10 10.24
N PHE A 59 26.35 -7.85 9.41
CA PHE A 59 26.37 -8.28 8.01
C PHE A 59 27.50 -7.60 7.21
N LEU A 60 27.91 -6.38 7.57
CA LEU A 60 29.00 -5.67 6.89
C LEU A 60 30.34 -6.40 7.00
N ASN A 61 30.57 -7.11 8.11
CA ASN A 61 31.79 -7.88 8.32
C ASN A 61 31.89 -9.10 7.39
N LYS A 62 30.77 -9.51 6.76
CA LYS A 62 30.73 -10.62 5.80
C LYS A 62 31.08 -10.17 4.37
N ILE A 63 31.11 -8.87 4.11
CA ILE A 63 31.41 -8.31 2.78
C ILE A 63 32.91 -8.11 2.67
N ARG A 64 33.56 -8.90 1.80
CA ARG A 64 35.02 -8.87 1.60
C ARG A 64 35.49 -7.72 0.72
N ASP A 65 34.70 -7.36 -0.29
CA ASP A 65 35.03 -6.27 -1.21
C ASP A 65 34.87 -4.91 -0.51
N PRO A 66 35.93 -4.07 -0.42
CA PRO A 66 35.85 -2.80 0.29
C PRO A 66 34.85 -1.80 -0.30
N ASN A 67 34.67 -1.81 -1.63
CA ASN A 67 33.72 -0.90 -2.30
C ASN A 67 32.28 -1.33 -2.01
N LEU A 68 32.00 -2.63 -2.05
CA LEU A 68 30.68 -3.16 -1.68
C LEU A 68 30.38 -2.98 -0.20
N GLN A 69 31.39 -3.10 0.68
CA GLN A 69 31.22 -2.84 2.10
C GLN A 69 30.91 -1.36 2.36
N LYS A 70 31.60 -0.44 1.68
CA LYS A 70 31.31 0.99 1.73
C LYS A 70 29.89 1.30 1.25
N PHE A 71 29.50 0.77 0.09
CA PHE A 71 28.15 0.91 -0.46
C PHE A 71 27.08 0.39 0.51
N ALA A 72 27.27 -0.80 1.09
CA ALA A 72 26.35 -1.37 2.06
C ALA A 72 26.24 -0.54 3.35
N LYS A 73 27.35 0.06 3.80
CA LYS A 73 27.36 0.98 4.94
C LYS A 73 26.57 2.27 4.63
N GLU A 74 26.72 2.79 3.42
CA GLU A 74 25.93 3.93 2.94
C GLU A 74 24.44 3.57 2.86
N LEU A 75 24.09 2.40 2.32
CA LEU A 75 22.71 1.88 2.31
C LEU A 75 22.10 1.82 3.72
N ASN A 76 22.83 1.25 4.68
CA ASN A 76 22.38 1.19 6.07
C ASN A 76 22.11 2.57 6.69
N SER A 77 22.80 3.62 6.24
CA SER A 77 22.57 4.99 6.75
C SER A 77 21.21 5.58 6.37
N PHE A 78 20.57 5.07 5.30
CA PHE A 78 19.27 5.56 4.86
C PHE A 78 18.14 5.21 5.82
N TRP A 79 18.26 4.14 6.63
CA TRP A 79 17.24 3.79 7.61
C TRP A 79 16.95 4.91 8.62
N ARG A 80 17.96 5.70 8.96
CA ARG A 80 17.80 6.90 9.81
C ARG A 80 17.04 8.04 9.13
N ARG A 81 17.09 8.11 7.80
CA ARG A 81 16.48 9.19 6.99
C ARG A 81 15.07 8.84 6.56
N LEU A 82 14.74 7.57 6.49
CA LEU A 82 13.46 7.04 6.01
C LEU A 82 12.47 6.72 7.13
N GLY A 83 12.89 6.83 8.40
CA GLY A 83 12.00 6.62 9.54
C GLY A 83 10.99 7.74 9.74
N ARG A 84 9.74 7.37 9.91
CA ARG A 84 8.59 8.28 10.09
C ARG A 84 7.73 7.80 11.25
N ARG A 85 7.23 8.75 12.03
CA ARG A 85 6.22 8.51 13.07
C ARG A 85 4.98 9.33 12.75
N ILE A 86 3.82 8.70 12.72
CA ILE A 86 2.56 9.40 12.50
C ILE A 86 2.24 10.21 13.76
N ILE A 87 1.91 11.49 13.60
CA ILE A 87 1.64 12.37 14.75
C ILE A 87 0.36 11.94 15.47
N SER A 88 0.31 12.15 16.79
CA SER A 88 -0.85 11.80 17.62
C SER A 88 -2.15 12.49 17.19
N ASP A 89 -2.06 13.64 16.52
CA ASP A 89 -3.22 14.37 16.03
C ASP A 89 -4.01 13.59 14.97
N VAL A 90 -3.34 12.72 14.19
CA VAL A 90 -4.03 11.82 13.25
C VAL A 90 -4.92 10.82 14.00
N LYS A 91 -4.51 10.38 15.19
CA LYS A 91 -5.33 9.52 16.05
C LYS A 91 -6.49 10.28 16.68
N ALA A 92 -6.22 11.52 17.14
CA ALA A 92 -7.20 12.31 17.86
C ALA A 92 -8.29 12.89 16.96
N ARG A 93 -7.96 13.22 15.71
CA ARG A 93 -8.82 13.89 14.73
C ARG A 93 -8.69 13.26 13.34
N PRO A 94 -9.03 11.96 13.17
CA PRO A 94 -8.80 11.24 11.91
C PRO A 94 -9.50 11.88 10.70
N GLU A 95 -10.63 12.55 10.89
CA GLU A 95 -11.38 13.29 9.86
C GLU A 95 -10.58 14.42 9.19
N MET A 96 -9.54 14.92 9.87
CA MET A 96 -8.67 15.99 9.37
C MET A 96 -7.58 15.47 8.41
N TYR A 97 -7.44 14.15 8.30
CA TYR A 97 -6.32 13.50 7.64
C TYR A 97 -6.79 12.44 6.65
N SER A 98 -6.02 12.26 5.57
CA SER A 98 -6.12 11.04 4.79
C SER A 98 -5.20 9.92 5.32
N MET A 99 -4.24 10.24 6.18
CA MET A 99 -3.31 9.27 6.78
C MET A 99 -4.07 8.38 7.76
N ILE A 100 -3.83 7.07 7.70
CA ILE A 100 -4.35 6.11 8.67
C ILE A 100 -3.36 6.01 9.82
N TYR A 101 -3.82 6.25 11.05
CA TYR A 101 -2.94 6.20 12.22
C TYR A 101 -2.48 4.77 12.53
N VAL A 102 -1.19 4.61 12.81
CA VAL A 102 -0.61 3.37 13.35
C VAL A 102 0.23 3.69 14.59
N ASN A 103 0.29 2.75 15.53
CA ASN A 103 0.90 2.99 16.84
C ASN A 103 2.44 3.09 16.80
N ASN A 104 3.09 2.33 15.93
CA ASN A 104 4.54 2.28 15.85
C ASN A 104 5.07 3.10 14.67
N PRO A 105 6.31 3.61 14.74
CA PRO A 105 6.99 4.20 13.60
C PRO A 105 7.16 3.22 12.44
N VAL A 106 7.38 3.76 11.25
CA VAL A 106 7.59 2.99 10.01
C VAL A 106 8.81 3.51 9.25
N ILE A 107 9.43 2.65 8.45
CA ILE A 107 10.37 3.04 7.41
C ILE A 107 9.61 3.17 6.09
N VAL A 108 9.67 4.32 5.42
CA VAL A 108 8.96 4.55 4.15
C VAL A 108 9.86 4.27 2.93
N PRO A 109 9.31 4.02 1.73
CA PRO A 109 10.11 3.83 0.50
C PRO A 109 10.98 5.04 0.15
N GLY A 110 10.51 6.25 0.44
CA GLY A 110 11.26 7.50 0.27
C GLY A 110 10.82 8.35 -0.93
N GLY A 111 11.41 9.54 -1.03
CA GLY A 111 11.07 10.52 -2.06
C GLY A 111 9.66 11.08 -1.89
N ARG A 112 8.81 10.90 -2.91
CA ARG A 112 7.40 11.35 -2.86
C ARG A 112 6.52 10.48 -1.96
N PHE A 113 6.94 9.24 -1.68
CA PHE A 113 6.21 8.27 -0.88
C PHE A 113 6.47 8.51 0.60
N ARG A 114 5.41 8.92 1.31
CA ARG A 114 5.52 9.44 2.67
C ARG A 114 4.74 8.60 3.69
N GLU A 115 4.02 7.62 3.19
CA GLU A 115 3.31 6.60 3.94
C GLU A 115 3.99 5.24 3.73
N PHE A 116 3.61 4.25 4.55
CA PHE A 116 3.97 2.87 4.27
C PHE A 116 3.19 2.35 3.06
N TYR A 117 3.82 1.48 2.27
CA TYR A 117 3.20 0.70 1.20
C TYR A 117 3.38 -0.78 1.49
N TYR A 118 2.30 -1.56 1.40
CA TYR A 118 2.25 -2.89 1.98
C TYR A 118 3.36 -3.82 1.44
N TRP A 119 3.44 -4.03 0.14
CA TRP A 119 4.42 -5.00 -0.40
C TRP A 119 5.87 -4.49 -0.35
N ASP A 120 6.10 -3.18 -0.42
CA ASP A 120 7.42 -2.55 -0.25
C ASP A 120 8.00 -2.86 1.13
N GLN A 121 7.13 -2.91 2.16
CA GLN A 121 7.56 -3.24 3.51
C GLN A 121 8.16 -4.63 3.64
N TYR A 122 7.84 -5.58 2.76
CA TYR A 122 8.49 -6.89 2.78
C TYR A 122 10.01 -6.75 2.57
N TRP A 123 10.40 -5.97 1.57
CA TRP A 123 11.80 -5.77 1.20
C TRP A 123 12.54 -4.90 2.21
N ILE A 124 11.87 -3.87 2.72
CA ILE A 124 12.39 -3.02 3.80
C ILE A 124 12.65 -3.90 5.04
N LEU A 125 11.67 -4.68 5.48
CA LEU A 125 11.78 -5.55 6.65
C LEU A 125 12.92 -6.56 6.52
N LYS A 126 13.10 -7.18 5.34
CA LYS A 126 14.26 -8.03 5.06
C LYS A 126 15.58 -7.29 5.30
N GLY A 127 15.71 -6.08 4.78
CA GLY A 127 16.90 -5.23 4.98
C GLY A 127 17.13 -4.89 6.45
N LEU A 128 16.07 -4.51 7.17
CA LEU A 128 16.12 -4.18 8.59
C LEU A 128 16.54 -5.38 9.45
N LEU A 129 16.04 -6.59 9.17
CA LEU A 129 16.46 -7.81 9.85
C LEU A 129 17.96 -8.08 9.68
N HIS A 130 18.49 -7.89 8.47
CA HIS A 130 19.93 -8.01 8.21
C HIS A 130 20.77 -6.93 8.91
N CYS A 131 20.18 -5.75 9.17
CA CYS A 131 20.79 -4.67 9.93
C CYS A 131 20.59 -4.81 11.45
N GLU A 132 20.07 -5.96 11.92
CA GLU A 132 19.79 -6.26 13.33
C GLU A 132 18.73 -5.34 13.97
N MET A 133 17.87 -4.73 13.15
CA MET A 133 16.83 -3.79 13.58
C MET A 133 15.51 -4.52 13.88
N THR A 134 15.57 -5.51 14.77
CA THR A 134 14.44 -6.41 15.05
C THR A 134 13.30 -5.74 15.82
N SER A 135 13.58 -4.69 16.61
CA SER A 135 12.56 -3.92 17.33
C SER A 135 11.74 -3.08 16.37
N SER A 136 12.41 -2.41 15.43
CA SER A 136 11.78 -1.67 14.34
C SER A 136 10.88 -2.57 13.50
N VAL A 137 11.38 -3.75 13.12
CA VAL A 137 10.61 -4.75 12.38
C VAL A 137 9.37 -5.21 13.14
N ARG A 138 9.50 -5.50 14.44
CA ARG A 138 8.37 -5.89 15.29
C ARG A 138 7.29 -4.79 15.31
N GLY A 139 7.67 -3.54 15.52
CA GLY A 139 6.71 -2.43 15.54
C GLY A 139 5.97 -2.26 14.21
N MET A 140 6.68 -2.42 13.09
CA MET A 140 6.08 -2.38 11.76
C MET A 140 5.11 -3.54 11.50
N LEU A 141 5.44 -4.75 11.98
CA LEU A 141 4.51 -5.89 11.94
C LEU A 141 3.26 -5.64 12.78
N GLU A 142 3.41 -5.09 13.99
CA GLU A 142 2.29 -4.73 14.86
C GLU A 142 1.36 -3.69 14.21
N ASN A 143 1.91 -2.75 13.43
CA ASN A 143 1.10 -1.81 12.64
C ASN A 143 0.27 -2.54 11.58
N PHE A 144 0.84 -3.53 10.90
CA PHE A 144 0.09 -4.33 9.93
C PHE A 144 -0.97 -5.21 10.58
N ILE A 145 -0.69 -5.78 11.75
CA ILE A 145 -1.71 -6.46 12.55
C ILE A 145 -2.86 -5.50 12.88
N GLN A 146 -2.56 -4.26 13.30
CA GLN A 146 -3.58 -3.24 13.54
C GLN A 146 -4.44 -2.99 12.29
N MET A 147 -3.83 -2.85 11.10
CA MET A 147 -4.56 -2.67 9.85
C MET A 147 -5.50 -3.84 9.56
N VAL A 148 -5.05 -5.08 9.75
CA VAL A 148 -5.90 -6.27 9.55
C VAL A 148 -7.03 -6.33 10.58
N GLN A 149 -6.77 -5.96 11.84
CA GLN A 149 -7.80 -5.89 12.87
C GLN A 149 -8.89 -4.86 12.51
N GLU A 150 -8.49 -3.70 12.00
CA GLU A 150 -9.40 -2.61 11.65
C GLU A 150 -10.14 -2.83 10.32
N PHE A 151 -9.43 -3.20 9.26
CA PHE A 151 -9.98 -3.27 7.89
C PHE A 151 -10.23 -4.70 7.39
N GLY A 152 -9.69 -5.71 8.07
CA GLY A 152 -9.73 -7.11 7.62
C GLY A 152 -8.63 -7.49 6.62
N TYR A 153 -7.86 -6.53 6.14
CA TYR A 153 -6.73 -6.69 5.23
C TYR A 153 -5.77 -5.52 5.40
N ILE A 154 -4.59 -5.59 4.78
CA ILE A 154 -3.67 -4.46 4.74
C ILE A 154 -3.94 -3.62 3.49
N PRO A 155 -4.29 -2.33 3.62
CA PRO A 155 -4.44 -1.42 2.50
C PRO A 155 -3.12 -1.26 1.71
N ASN A 156 -3.21 -0.87 0.44
CA ASN A 156 -2.07 -0.64 -0.45
C ASN A 156 -1.02 0.28 0.20
N GLY A 157 -1.48 1.32 0.89
CA GLY A 157 -0.63 2.11 1.78
C GLY A 157 -1.42 2.79 2.89
N GLY A 158 -0.74 3.56 3.73
CA GLY A 158 -1.28 4.19 4.94
C GLY A 158 -2.24 5.35 4.71
N ARG A 159 -3.10 5.31 3.68
CA ARG A 159 -4.06 6.37 3.38
C ARG A 159 -5.47 5.82 3.17
N ILE A 160 -6.50 6.53 3.60
CA ILE A 160 -7.90 6.11 3.49
C ILE A 160 -8.34 5.85 2.04
N TYR A 161 -7.76 6.55 1.06
CA TYR A 161 -8.08 6.37 -0.36
C TYR A 161 -7.40 5.14 -0.99
N TYR A 162 -6.49 4.49 -0.27
CA TYR A 162 -5.90 3.22 -0.64
C TYR A 162 -6.77 2.03 -0.19
N ALA A 163 -8.10 2.15 -0.26
CA ALA A 163 -9.08 1.10 0.06
C ALA A 163 -9.10 -0.05 -0.98
N ARG A 164 -7.93 -0.62 -1.23
CA ARG A 164 -7.53 -1.77 -2.04
C ARG A 164 -6.27 -2.35 -1.40
N SER A 165 -5.93 -3.62 -1.61
CA SER A 165 -4.73 -4.18 -0.97
C SER A 165 -3.48 -4.03 -1.86
N GLN A 166 -2.47 -4.86 -1.59
CA GLN A 166 -1.26 -5.09 -2.37
C GLN A 166 -0.86 -6.57 -2.23
N PRO A 167 0.12 -7.10 -2.98
CA PRO A 167 0.52 -8.50 -2.88
C PRO A 167 0.68 -8.98 -1.41
N PRO A 168 -0.01 -10.07 -0.99
CA PRO A 168 -0.16 -10.41 0.42
C PRO A 168 1.12 -11.02 1.01
N LEU A 169 1.90 -10.18 1.70
CA LEU A 169 3.23 -10.53 2.21
C LEU A 169 3.34 -10.53 3.74
N LEU A 170 2.29 -10.23 4.50
CA LEU A 170 2.32 -10.23 5.97
C LEU A 170 2.78 -11.57 6.55
N ILE A 171 2.18 -12.67 6.09
CA ILE A 171 2.50 -14.03 6.58
C ILE A 171 3.99 -14.36 6.34
N PRO A 172 4.56 -14.12 5.14
CA PRO A 172 5.99 -14.19 4.90
C PRO A 172 6.84 -13.29 5.80
N MET A 173 6.43 -12.03 6.01
CA MET A 173 7.14 -11.10 6.90
C MET A 173 7.19 -11.62 8.34
N VAL A 174 6.08 -12.14 8.86
CA VAL A 174 6.04 -12.76 10.18
C VAL A 174 6.92 -14.00 10.24
N ASN A 175 6.89 -14.88 9.22
CA ASN A 175 7.77 -16.04 9.19
C ASN A 175 9.25 -15.63 9.22
N ASP A 176 9.65 -14.61 8.44
CA ASP A 176 11.03 -14.11 8.45
C ASP A 176 11.45 -13.55 9.81
N TYR A 177 10.55 -12.80 10.47
CA TYR A 177 10.77 -12.29 11.81
C TYR A 177 10.91 -13.42 12.85
N LEU A 178 10.06 -14.45 12.79
CA LEU A 178 10.15 -15.62 13.66
C LEU A 178 11.43 -16.41 13.41
N ASP A 179 11.85 -16.58 12.15
CA ASP A 179 13.07 -17.27 11.79
C ASP A 179 14.31 -16.57 12.38
N HIS A 180 14.30 -15.23 12.46
CA HIS A 180 15.37 -14.43 13.06
C HIS A 180 15.33 -14.38 14.59
N THR A 181 14.14 -14.23 15.18
CA THR A 181 14.00 -13.90 16.62
C THR A 181 13.59 -15.07 17.49
N LYS A 182 13.04 -16.14 16.90
CA LYS A 182 12.40 -17.25 17.60
C LYS A 182 11.29 -16.82 18.57
N ASN A 183 10.68 -15.65 18.33
CA ASN A 183 9.65 -15.08 19.20
C ASN A 183 8.26 -15.67 18.93
N PHE A 184 8.05 -16.93 19.33
CA PHE A 184 6.77 -17.63 19.10
C PHE A 184 5.58 -17.02 19.85
N THR A 185 5.81 -16.33 20.98
CA THR A 185 4.75 -15.56 21.65
C THR A 185 4.18 -14.45 20.77
N PHE A 186 4.98 -13.89 19.85
CA PHE A 186 4.46 -12.96 18.84
C PHE A 186 3.48 -13.65 17.89
N LEU A 187 3.77 -14.89 17.48
CA LEU A 187 2.88 -15.67 16.63
C LEU A 187 1.58 -15.99 17.36
N GLU A 188 1.66 -16.57 18.57
CA GLU A 188 0.50 -16.94 19.38
C GLU A 188 -0.50 -15.78 19.55
N LYS A 189 0.01 -14.57 19.81
CA LYS A 189 -0.82 -13.37 20.00
C LYS A 189 -1.50 -12.88 18.72
N ASN A 190 -0.91 -13.16 17.56
CA ASN A 190 -1.29 -12.51 16.30
C ASN A 190 -1.81 -13.48 15.23
N ILE A 191 -1.78 -14.80 15.47
CA ILE A 191 -2.17 -15.82 14.47
C ILE A 191 -3.59 -15.61 13.94
N ALA A 192 -4.54 -15.23 14.80
CA ALA A 192 -5.91 -14.93 14.39
C ALA A 192 -6.00 -13.75 13.40
N SER A 193 -5.09 -12.78 13.48
CA SER A 193 -5.02 -11.68 12.51
C SER A 193 -4.41 -12.15 11.19
N LEU A 194 -3.45 -13.07 11.22
CA LEU A 194 -2.92 -13.69 10.00
C LEU A 194 -3.99 -14.52 9.27
N ASP A 195 -4.77 -15.30 10.02
CA ASP A 195 -5.94 -16.02 9.50
C ASP A 195 -6.94 -15.06 8.86
N LYS A 196 -7.21 -13.93 9.52
CA LYS A 196 -8.16 -12.92 9.05
C LYS A 196 -7.77 -12.35 7.68
N GLU A 197 -6.50 -11.99 7.48
CA GLU A 197 -6.05 -11.50 6.17
C GLU A 197 -6.06 -12.62 5.13
N PHE A 198 -5.60 -13.83 5.47
CA PHE A 198 -5.64 -14.97 4.56
C PHE A 198 -7.08 -15.26 4.07
N GLU A 199 -8.04 -15.24 4.98
CA GLU A 199 -9.46 -15.38 4.69
C GLU A 199 -10.02 -14.21 3.87
N PHE A 200 -9.54 -12.98 4.07
CA PHE A 200 -9.91 -11.87 3.21
C PHE A 200 -9.58 -12.17 1.74
N TRP A 201 -8.36 -12.63 1.45
CA TRP A 201 -7.97 -13.00 0.08
C TRP A 201 -8.78 -14.18 -0.43
N ARG A 202 -8.95 -15.23 0.39
CA ARG A 202 -9.74 -16.42 0.01
C ARG A 202 -11.20 -16.09 -0.30
N ARG A 203 -11.81 -15.12 0.38
CA ARG A 203 -13.25 -14.79 0.22
C ARG A 203 -13.52 -13.68 -0.79
N ASN A 204 -12.67 -12.65 -0.83
CA ASN A 204 -12.94 -11.43 -1.62
C ASN A 204 -12.14 -11.37 -2.92
N ARG A 205 -11.19 -12.29 -3.11
CA ARG A 205 -10.32 -12.35 -4.29
C ARG A 205 -10.33 -13.73 -4.95
N ASN A 206 -11.21 -14.64 -4.54
CA ASN A 206 -11.38 -15.90 -5.26
C ASN A 206 -12.00 -15.70 -6.64
N TYR A 207 -11.68 -16.63 -7.53
CA TYR A 207 -12.29 -16.76 -8.83
C TYR A 207 -12.35 -18.24 -9.18
N THR A 208 -13.51 -18.69 -9.64
CA THR A 208 -13.74 -20.08 -10.02
C THR A 208 -13.55 -20.23 -11.53
N LEU A 209 -12.63 -21.10 -11.91
CA LEU A 209 -12.35 -21.50 -13.29
C LEU A 209 -12.95 -22.88 -13.53
N ASP A 210 -13.52 -23.10 -14.71
CA ASP A 210 -13.77 -24.43 -15.25
C ASP A 210 -12.68 -24.71 -16.28
N LEU A 211 -11.88 -25.75 -16.03
CA LEU A 211 -10.87 -26.25 -16.96
C LEU A 211 -11.20 -27.71 -17.26
N ASN A 212 -11.65 -27.98 -18.49
CA ASN A 212 -11.98 -29.32 -18.97
C ASN A 212 -13.02 -30.06 -18.11
N GLY A 213 -13.98 -29.36 -17.51
CA GLY A 213 -15.00 -29.95 -16.64
C GLY A 213 -14.58 -30.09 -15.18
N GLU A 214 -13.35 -29.67 -14.82
CA GLU A 214 -12.90 -29.57 -13.44
C GLU A 214 -12.95 -28.13 -12.95
N THR A 215 -13.57 -27.94 -11.78
CA THR A 215 -13.69 -26.64 -11.14
C THR A 215 -12.47 -26.37 -10.27
N HIS A 216 -11.76 -25.28 -10.55
CA HIS A 216 -10.61 -24.82 -9.76
C HIS A 216 -10.87 -23.43 -9.18
N THR A 217 -10.57 -23.25 -7.90
CA THR A 217 -10.59 -21.92 -7.27
C THR A 217 -9.19 -21.35 -7.24
N VAL A 218 -9.02 -20.17 -7.85
CA VAL A 218 -7.77 -19.41 -7.86
C VAL A 218 -8.00 -18.04 -7.23
N ILE A 219 -6.92 -17.31 -6.96
CA ILE A 219 -6.98 -15.93 -6.47
C ILE A 219 -6.63 -14.97 -7.59
N ARG A 220 -7.39 -13.88 -7.73
CA ARG A 220 -7.11 -12.77 -8.65
C ARG A 220 -7.23 -11.43 -7.94
N TYR A 221 -6.45 -10.43 -8.36
CA TYR A 221 -6.71 -9.05 -7.95
C TYR A 221 -8.09 -8.64 -8.46
N ASN A 222 -8.86 -7.94 -7.64
CA ASN A 222 -10.23 -7.52 -7.99
C ASN A 222 -10.67 -6.35 -7.11
N VAL A 223 -10.66 -5.13 -7.67
CA VAL A 223 -11.14 -3.93 -6.96
C VAL A 223 -12.41 -3.41 -7.64
N GLU A 224 -13.50 -3.40 -6.89
CA GLU A 224 -14.85 -3.01 -7.36
C GLU A 224 -15.19 -1.59 -6.88
N ARG A 225 -14.54 -0.60 -7.52
CA ARG A 225 -14.76 0.83 -7.27
C ARG A 225 -14.74 1.56 -8.61
N ASP A 226 -15.75 2.40 -8.85
CA ASP A 226 -16.06 3.01 -10.14
C ASP A 226 -15.67 4.49 -10.26
N LEU A 227 -14.89 5.01 -9.31
CA LEU A 227 -14.42 6.41 -9.31
C LEU A 227 -12.91 6.53 -9.62
N PRO A 228 -12.41 7.66 -10.14
CA PRO A 228 -10.97 7.89 -10.29
C PRO A 228 -10.20 7.64 -8.98
N ARG A 229 -8.95 7.15 -9.08
CA ARG A 229 -8.06 7.07 -7.92
C ARG A 229 -7.78 8.47 -7.38
N PRO A 230 -8.00 8.78 -6.09
CA PRO A 230 -7.76 10.13 -5.57
C PRO A 230 -6.31 10.62 -5.73
N GLU A 231 -5.34 9.71 -5.69
CA GLU A 231 -3.91 10.00 -5.89
C GLU A 231 -3.50 10.20 -7.37
N SER A 232 -4.41 9.94 -8.31
CA SER A 232 -4.20 10.07 -9.77
C SER A 232 -5.51 10.47 -10.46
N TYR A 233 -6.23 11.41 -9.83
CA TYR A 233 -7.62 11.71 -10.18
C TYR A 233 -7.74 12.25 -11.60
N VAL A 234 -6.88 13.20 -11.97
CA VAL A 234 -6.92 13.87 -13.28
C VAL A 234 -6.58 12.88 -14.38
N GLU A 235 -5.53 12.07 -14.18
CA GLU A 235 -5.07 11.09 -15.14
C GLU A 235 -6.15 10.02 -15.41
N ASP A 236 -6.75 9.47 -14.35
CA ASP A 236 -7.82 8.49 -14.47
C ASP A 236 -9.08 9.12 -15.10
N TYR A 237 -9.45 10.33 -14.68
CA TYR A 237 -10.65 11.01 -15.18
C TYR A 237 -10.54 11.34 -16.67
N GLU A 238 -9.44 11.95 -17.12
CA GLU A 238 -9.24 12.32 -18.53
C GLU A 238 -9.12 11.12 -19.46
N LEU A 239 -8.55 10.01 -18.97
CA LEU A 239 -8.50 8.76 -19.71
C LEU A 239 -9.92 8.21 -19.93
N VAL A 240 -10.71 8.13 -18.85
CA VAL A 240 -12.02 7.48 -18.86
C VAL A 240 -13.12 8.39 -19.41
N SER A 241 -12.98 9.72 -19.35
CA SER A 241 -13.95 10.68 -19.90
C SER A 241 -14.11 10.60 -21.43
N LYS A 242 -13.15 9.97 -22.12
CA LYS A 242 -13.17 9.75 -23.57
C LYS A 242 -14.05 8.57 -23.98
N ILE A 243 -14.49 7.74 -23.02
CA ILE A 243 -15.32 6.55 -23.26
C ILE A 243 -16.79 6.93 -23.16
N GLN A 244 -17.59 6.54 -24.15
CA GLN A 244 -19.02 6.87 -24.20
C GLN A 244 -19.86 5.95 -23.30
N SER A 245 -19.55 4.65 -23.28
CA SER A 245 -20.33 3.66 -22.53
C SER A 245 -20.09 3.78 -21.01
N PRO A 246 -21.13 4.05 -20.20
CA PRO A 246 -20.99 4.10 -18.74
C PRO A 246 -20.42 2.81 -18.15
N ASN A 247 -20.80 1.65 -18.70
CA ASN A 247 -20.31 0.36 -18.24
C ASN A 247 -18.82 0.17 -18.53
N GLU A 248 -18.35 0.56 -19.72
CA GLU A 248 -16.92 0.52 -20.06
C GLU A 248 -16.12 1.52 -19.21
N ARG A 249 -16.71 2.66 -18.82
CA ARG A 249 -16.09 3.61 -17.89
C ARG A 249 -15.89 3.01 -16.51
N THR A 250 -16.94 2.42 -15.94
CA THR A 250 -16.88 1.71 -14.65
C THR A 250 -15.84 0.60 -14.71
N GLU A 251 -15.89 -0.22 -15.75
CA GLU A 251 -14.95 -1.32 -15.94
C GLU A 251 -13.49 -0.84 -16.00
N LEU A 252 -13.21 0.25 -16.73
CA LEU A 252 -11.84 0.78 -16.80
C LEU A 252 -11.39 1.33 -15.43
N TYR A 253 -12.23 2.05 -14.70
CA TYR A 253 -11.88 2.52 -13.34
C TYR A 253 -11.55 1.36 -12.37
N GLU A 254 -12.32 0.27 -12.44
CA GLU A 254 -12.09 -0.93 -11.64
C GLU A 254 -10.78 -1.62 -12.03
N ASN A 255 -10.50 -1.73 -13.33
CA ASN A 255 -9.28 -2.32 -13.85
C ASN A 255 -8.02 -1.51 -13.52
N LEU A 256 -8.09 -0.17 -13.56
CA LEU A 256 -6.98 0.69 -13.16
C LEU A 256 -6.62 0.49 -11.68
N LYS A 257 -7.63 0.40 -10.80
CA LYS A 257 -7.40 0.11 -9.38
C LYS A 257 -6.95 -1.31 -9.12
N THR A 258 -7.44 -2.27 -9.89
CA THR A 258 -7.02 -3.67 -9.81
C THR A 258 -5.55 -3.82 -10.22
N ALA A 259 -5.11 -3.11 -11.25
CA ALA A 259 -3.69 -3.04 -11.61
C ALA A 259 -2.86 -2.41 -10.48
N ALA A 260 -3.35 -1.36 -9.82
CA ALA A 260 -2.68 -0.78 -8.65
C ALA A 260 -2.66 -1.71 -7.42
N GLU A 261 -3.69 -2.53 -7.21
CA GLU A 261 -3.68 -3.60 -6.19
C GLU A 261 -2.63 -4.67 -6.48
N SER A 262 -2.26 -4.87 -7.76
CA SER A 262 -1.21 -5.84 -8.12
C SER A 262 0.22 -5.39 -7.77
N GLY A 263 0.43 -4.08 -7.52
CA GLY A 263 1.75 -3.47 -7.42
C GLY A 263 2.46 -3.24 -8.76
N ILE A 264 1.80 -3.54 -9.88
CA ILE A 264 2.34 -3.40 -11.25
C ILE A 264 1.48 -2.40 -12.06
N ASP A 265 1.31 -1.19 -11.54
CA ASP A 265 0.62 -0.07 -12.19
C ASP A 265 1.61 0.87 -12.90
N PHE A 266 1.74 0.85 -14.24
CA PHE A 266 1.05 0.00 -15.21
C PHE A 266 2.03 -0.77 -16.09
N SER A 267 1.53 -1.82 -16.74
CA SER A 267 2.32 -2.74 -17.55
C SER A 267 1.47 -3.32 -18.69
N TYR A 268 2.11 -3.61 -19.82
CA TYR A 268 1.53 -4.35 -20.94
C TYR A 268 0.93 -5.68 -20.52
N ARG A 269 1.38 -6.26 -19.41
CA ARG A 269 0.79 -7.45 -18.79
C ARG A 269 -0.73 -7.35 -18.60
N TRP A 270 -1.24 -6.14 -18.37
CA TRP A 270 -2.66 -5.89 -18.12
C TRP A 270 -3.41 -5.39 -19.34
N PHE A 271 -2.73 -5.07 -20.44
CA PHE A 271 -3.34 -4.46 -21.61
C PHE A 271 -3.84 -5.57 -22.54
N LEU A 272 -5.16 -5.72 -22.63
CA LEU A 272 -5.83 -6.68 -23.51
C LEU A 272 -6.65 -5.88 -24.54
N PRO A 273 -6.01 -5.34 -25.59
CA PRO A 273 -6.72 -4.61 -26.64
C PRO A 273 -7.70 -5.54 -27.37
N LYS A 274 -8.75 -4.95 -27.97
CA LYS A 274 -9.78 -5.71 -28.71
C LYS A 274 -9.18 -6.43 -29.93
N ASP A 275 -8.21 -5.79 -30.58
CA ASP A 275 -7.42 -6.36 -31.67
C ASP A 275 -6.01 -6.70 -31.16
N ALA A 276 -5.64 -7.98 -31.26
CA ALA A 276 -4.33 -8.46 -30.80
C ALA A 276 -3.15 -7.92 -31.63
N SER A 277 -3.40 -7.32 -32.79
CA SER A 277 -2.38 -6.64 -33.61
C SER A 277 -2.09 -5.21 -33.14
N GLU A 278 -2.93 -4.61 -32.30
CA GLU A 278 -2.72 -3.27 -31.76
C GLU A 278 -1.74 -3.27 -30.58
N VAL A 279 -0.95 -2.20 -30.47
CA VAL A 279 -0.14 -1.95 -29.26
C VAL A 279 -1.09 -1.50 -28.15
N GLY A 280 -1.27 -2.35 -27.14
CA GLY A 280 -2.09 -2.04 -25.98
C GLY A 280 -1.65 -0.77 -25.26
N THR A 281 -2.63 0.01 -24.82
CA THR A 281 -2.43 1.26 -24.07
C THR A 281 -3.13 1.19 -22.73
N LEU A 282 -2.99 2.23 -21.91
CA LEU A 282 -3.64 2.28 -20.59
C LEU A 282 -5.17 2.13 -20.65
N LYS A 283 -5.82 2.55 -21.75
CA LYS A 283 -7.27 2.39 -21.98
C LYS A 283 -7.68 0.91 -22.10
N ASP A 284 -6.73 0.05 -22.44
CA ASP A 284 -6.93 -1.38 -22.70
C ASP A 284 -6.66 -2.22 -21.44
N THR A 285 -6.50 -1.58 -20.28
CA THR A 285 -6.27 -2.27 -19.00
C THR A 285 -7.45 -3.15 -18.64
N LYS A 286 -7.22 -4.46 -18.55
CA LYS A 286 -8.17 -5.52 -18.18
C LYS A 286 -7.61 -6.42 -17.06
N ALA A 287 -6.97 -5.82 -16.07
CA ALA A 287 -6.33 -6.52 -14.95
C ALA A 287 -7.24 -7.53 -14.21
N ARG A 288 -8.55 -7.25 -14.11
CA ARG A 288 -9.54 -8.16 -13.49
C ARG A 288 -9.76 -9.45 -14.30
N ASN A 289 -9.41 -9.44 -15.58
CA ASN A 289 -9.60 -10.56 -16.50
C ASN A 289 -8.36 -11.47 -16.54
N VAL A 290 -7.31 -11.12 -15.80
CA VAL A 290 -6.06 -11.89 -15.74
C VAL A 290 -5.99 -12.65 -14.43
N ILE A 291 -5.69 -13.95 -14.49
CA ILE A 291 -5.33 -14.76 -13.32
C ILE A 291 -3.83 -14.62 -13.09
N PRO A 292 -3.37 -13.88 -12.07
CA PRO A 292 -1.95 -13.57 -11.91
C PRO A 292 -1.20 -14.74 -11.29
N ILE A 293 -0.20 -15.30 -11.98
CA ILE A 293 0.59 -16.43 -11.47
C ILE A 293 1.37 -16.07 -10.20
N ASP A 294 1.91 -14.86 -10.13
CA ASP A 294 2.59 -14.30 -8.97
C ASP A 294 1.69 -14.29 -7.73
N LEU A 295 0.46 -13.81 -7.83
CA LEU A 295 -0.49 -13.78 -6.72
C LEU A 295 -0.81 -15.21 -6.22
N ASN A 296 -1.04 -16.15 -7.13
CA ASN A 296 -1.37 -17.53 -6.77
C ASN A 296 -0.18 -18.26 -6.12
N VAL A 297 1.06 -17.99 -6.58
CA VAL A 297 2.28 -18.51 -5.95
C VAL A 297 2.46 -17.91 -4.55
N LEU A 298 2.22 -16.61 -4.37
CA LEU A 298 2.25 -15.97 -3.05
C LEU A 298 1.18 -16.54 -2.12
N PHE A 299 -0.03 -16.75 -2.62
CA PHE A 299 -1.12 -17.31 -1.84
C PHE A 299 -0.83 -18.76 -1.40
N LEU A 300 -0.28 -19.58 -2.30
CA LEU A 300 0.19 -20.94 -1.96
C LEU A 300 1.30 -20.91 -0.91
N ARG A 301 2.27 -19.98 -1.04
CA ARG A 301 3.31 -19.79 -0.02
C ARG A 301 2.71 -19.43 1.33
N ASN A 302 1.73 -18.54 1.35
CA ASN A 302 1.04 -18.15 2.58
C ASN A 302 0.32 -19.35 3.20
N ALA A 303 -0.39 -20.15 2.41
CA ALA A 303 -1.06 -21.35 2.90
C ALA A 303 -0.09 -22.35 3.55
N LYS A 304 1.08 -22.59 2.93
CA LYS A 304 2.13 -23.47 3.48
C LYS A 304 2.72 -22.93 4.78
N ILE A 305 2.94 -21.63 4.88
CA ILE A 305 3.44 -21.00 6.11
C ILE A 305 2.37 -21.07 7.21
N MET A 306 1.11 -20.78 6.90
CA MET A 306 0.01 -20.88 7.86
C MET A 306 -0.16 -22.31 8.38
N GLN A 307 -0.03 -23.32 7.50
CA GLN A 307 -0.02 -24.72 7.93
C GLN A 307 1.09 -25.00 8.96
N LYS A 308 2.30 -24.48 8.73
CA LYS A 308 3.43 -24.59 9.69
C LYS A 308 3.10 -23.87 11.01
N PHE A 309 2.50 -22.69 10.96
CA PHE A 309 2.15 -21.91 12.16
C PHE A 309 1.11 -22.61 13.03
N HIS A 310 0.09 -23.22 12.43
CA HIS A 310 -0.96 -23.94 13.16
C HIS A 310 -0.56 -25.34 13.65
N ALA A 311 0.63 -25.82 13.26
CA ALA A 311 1.18 -27.11 13.71
C ALA A 311 2.16 -26.98 14.90
N GLN A 312 2.45 -25.74 15.34
CA GLN A 312 3.34 -25.43 16.47
C GLN A 312 2.54 -25.25 17.75
#